data_AF-A0A1M3PX85-F1
#
_entry.id   AF-A0A1M3PX85-F1
#
_cell.length_a   1.000
_cell.length_b   1.000
_cell.length_c   1.000
_cell.angle_alpha   90.00
_cell.angle_beta   90.00
_cell.angle_gamma   90.00
#
_symmetry.space_group_name_H-M   'P 1'
#
loop_
_entity.id
_entity.type
_entity.pdbx_description
1 polymer ?
#
loop_
_entity_poly.entity_id
_entity_poly.type
_entity_poly.pdbx_seq_one_letter_code
_entity_poly.pdbx_strand_id
1 'polypeptide(L)'
;MKWKQIPSPTPKPVAIVAALALMSLGGPVVAHHSYAMFDLNKPLALDGRVAKVEWINPHISLWLYAPKAGQAGQYDLWRFQSDSPGMASRHGWSKTVLKVGDRITMHYFPLNNGGKGGYLIRVVRPDGSELIGDPDAPGVARELAKTNSLPKRGGAR
;
A
#
# COMPACT_ATOMS: atom_id res chain seq x y z
N MET A 1 2.50 -46.28 -47.23
CA MET A 1 3.26 -45.47 -46.26
C MET A 1 2.82 -45.83 -44.85
N LYS A 2 3.70 -46.44 -44.04
CA LYS A 2 3.45 -46.73 -42.61
C LYS A 2 4.31 -45.77 -41.78
N TRP A 3 3.67 -44.92 -40.98
CA TRP A 3 4.35 -44.07 -40.02
C TRP A 3 4.76 -44.93 -38.82
N LYS A 4 6.05 -45.02 -38.51
CA LYS A 4 6.52 -45.70 -37.28
C LYS A 4 6.28 -44.77 -36.09
N GLN A 5 5.53 -45.24 -35.09
CA GLN A 5 5.44 -44.58 -33.79
C GLN A 5 6.84 -44.49 -33.16
N ILE A 6 7.26 -43.27 -32.81
CA ILE A 6 8.46 -43.03 -32.00
C ILE A 6 8.04 -43.26 -30.54
N PRO A 7 8.69 -44.16 -29.79
CA PRO A 7 8.37 -44.35 -28.38
C PRO A 7 8.67 -43.06 -27.60
N SER A 8 7.70 -42.60 -26.82
CA SER A 8 7.92 -41.49 -25.88
C SER A 8 8.82 -41.97 -24.73
N PRO A 9 9.88 -41.22 -24.39
CA PRO A 9 10.73 -41.60 -23.28
C PRO A 9 9.92 -41.55 -21.97
N THR A 10 9.77 -42.69 -21.30
CA THR A 10 9.22 -42.74 -19.95
C THR A 10 10.25 -42.16 -18.98
N PRO A 11 9.96 -41.05 -18.26
CA PRO A 11 10.91 -40.48 -17.33
C PRO A 11 11.22 -41.50 -16.23
N LYS A 12 12.50 -41.75 -15.99
CA LYS A 12 12.94 -42.66 -14.93
C LYS A 12 12.56 -42.08 -13.56
N PRO A 13 12.18 -42.90 -12.56
CA PRO A 13 11.75 -42.42 -11.24
C PRO A 13 12.79 -41.53 -10.55
N VAL A 14 14.08 -41.73 -10.82
CA VAL A 14 15.18 -40.87 -10.35
C VAL A 14 15.06 -39.43 -10.88
N ALA A 15 14.65 -39.25 -12.14
CA ALA A 15 14.45 -37.93 -12.72
C ALA A 15 13.26 -37.19 -12.08
N ILE A 16 12.23 -37.93 -11.64
CA ILE A 16 11.07 -37.38 -10.94
C ILE A 16 11.46 -36.94 -9.53
N VAL A 17 12.19 -37.78 -8.79
CA VAL A 17 12.67 -37.44 -7.43
C VAL A 17 13.63 -36.25 -7.46
N ALA A 18 14.53 -36.19 -8.44
CA ALA A 18 15.43 -35.05 -8.61
C ALA A 18 14.67 -33.75 -8.92
N ALA A 19 13.67 -33.79 -9.80
CA ALA A 19 12.85 -32.62 -10.12
C ALA A 19 12.06 -32.11 -8.90
N LEU A 20 11.49 -33.02 -8.09
CA LEU A 20 10.77 -32.66 -6.86
C LEU A 20 11.71 -32.06 -5.80
N ALA A 21 12.92 -32.59 -5.66
CA ALA A 21 13.93 -32.06 -4.74
C ALA A 21 14.42 -30.66 -5.13
N LEU A 22 14.46 -30.34 -6.43
CA LEU A 22 14.77 -29.00 -6.91
C LEU A 22 13.62 -28.00 -6.66
N MET A 23 12.37 -28.44 -6.70
CA MET A 23 11.22 -27.58 -6.41
C MET A 23 11.11 -27.21 -4.93
N SER A 24 11.63 -28.04 -4.02
CA SER A 24 11.66 -27.75 -2.58
C SER A 24 12.78 -26.79 -2.14
N LEU A 25 13.66 -26.35 -3.04
CA LEU A 25 14.69 -25.34 -2.75
C LEU A 25 14.17 -23.89 -2.84
N GLY A 26 12.88 -23.68 -3.11
CA GLY A 26 12.27 -22.36 -3.13
C GLY A 26 12.15 -21.75 -1.72
N GLY A 27 13.08 -20.85 -1.36
CA GLY A 27 12.95 -20.02 -0.16
C GLY A 27 11.78 -19.02 -0.25
N PRO A 28 11.40 -18.36 0.86
CA PRO A 28 10.36 -17.34 0.85
C PRO A 28 10.74 -16.20 -0.11
N VAL A 29 9.91 -15.96 -1.12
CA VAL A 29 10.05 -14.81 -2.00
C VAL A 29 9.46 -13.61 -1.27
N VAL A 30 10.33 -12.73 -0.76
CA VAL A 30 9.90 -11.43 -0.23
C VAL A 30 9.50 -10.56 -1.42
N ALA A 31 8.21 -10.35 -1.62
CA ALA A 31 7.72 -9.36 -2.57
C ALA A 31 8.11 -7.96 -2.06
N HIS A 32 9.09 -7.33 -2.70
CA HIS A 32 9.45 -5.94 -2.40
C HIS A 32 8.47 -5.00 -3.10
N HIS A 33 7.58 -4.36 -2.33
CA HIS A 33 6.86 -3.19 -2.79
C HIS A 33 7.87 -2.08 -3.14
N SER A 34 7.78 -1.49 -4.33
CA SER A 34 8.66 -0.38 -4.71
C SER A 34 8.15 0.93 -4.11
N TYR A 35 9.02 1.59 -3.35
CA TYR A 35 8.77 2.93 -2.77
C TYR A 35 9.64 4.01 -3.40
N ALA A 36 10.39 3.68 -4.46
CA ALA A 36 11.44 4.54 -5.03
C ALA A 36 10.92 5.88 -5.58
N MET A 37 9.61 5.99 -5.84
CA MET A 37 8.98 7.22 -6.30
C MET A 37 8.67 8.22 -5.18
N PHE A 38 8.82 7.85 -3.91
CA PHE A 38 8.50 8.68 -2.75
C PHE A 38 9.74 9.12 -1.98
N ASP A 39 9.69 10.30 -1.38
CA ASP A 39 10.72 10.81 -0.47
C ASP A 39 10.39 10.40 0.97
N LEU A 40 10.91 9.24 1.40
CA LEU A 40 10.66 8.66 2.73
C LEU A 40 11.33 9.44 3.88
N ASN A 41 12.10 10.48 3.56
CA ASN A 41 12.79 11.33 4.52
C ASN A 41 12.06 12.67 4.74
N LYS A 42 11.03 12.98 3.94
CA LYS A 42 10.28 14.24 4.01
C LYS A 42 8.80 13.99 4.29
N PRO A 43 8.42 13.50 5.48
CA PRO A 43 7.02 13.40 5.86
C PRO A 43 6.37 14.79 5.84
N LEU A 44 5.25 14.92 5.14
CA LEU A 44 4.46 16.15 5.05
C LEU A 44 3.04 15.92 5.55
N ALA A 45 2.34 17.02 5.81
CA ALA A 45 0.93 17.02 6.17
C ALA A 45 0.12 17.87 5.18
N LEU A 46 -1.10 17.45 4.88
CA LEU A 46 -2.03 18.14 3.99
C LEU A 46 -3.45 18.07 4.52
N ASP A 47 -4.06 19.21 4.75
CA ASP A 47 -5.48 19.30 5.06
C ASP A 47 -6.31 19.34 3.79
N GLY A 48 -7.45 18.65 3.80
CA GLY A 48 -8.36 18.69 2.67
C GLY A 48 -9.66 17.94 2.89
N ARG A 49 -10.37 17.74 1.79
CA ARG A 49 -11.63 17.01 1.73
C ARG A 49 -11.51 15.79 0.85
N VAL A 50 -12.01 14.66 1.32
CA VAL A 50 -12.02 13.42 0.54
C VAL A 50 -12.80 13.64 -0.75
N ALA A 51 -12.14 13.48 -1.89
CA ALA A 51 -12.74 13.55 -3.21
C ALA A 51 -13.23 12.17 -3.66
N LYS A 52 -12.42 11.13 -3.40
CA LYS A 52 -12.69 9.75 -3.81
C LYS A 52 -11.84 8.78 -3.00
N VAL A 53 -12.36 7.59 -2.73
CA VAL A 53 -11.61 6.44 -2.22
C VAL A 53 -11.75 5.31 -3.23
N GLU A 54 -10.64 4.86 -3.81
CA GLU A 54 -10.60 3.73 -4.72
C GLU A 54 -10.12 2.50 -3.95
N TRP A 55 -11.08 1.65 -3.57
CA TRP A 55 -10.80 0.43 -2.82
C TRP A 55 -10.55 -0.75 -3.76
N ILE A 56 -9.37 -0.75 -4.40
CA ILE A 56 -9.02 -1.68 -5.48
C ILE A 56 -7.64 -2.30 -5.17
N ASN A 57 -7.44 -3.58 -5.49
CA ASN A 57 -6.11 -4.19 -5.40
C ASN A 57 -5.22 -3.73 -6.57
N PRO A 58 -3.89 -3.55 -6.39
CA PRO A 58 -3.10 -3.94 -5.23
C PRO A 58 -3.02 -2.89 -4.11
N HIS A 59 -3.46 -1.65 -4.34
CA HIS A 59 -3.37 -0.56 -3.38
C HIS A 59 -4.61 0.32 -3.38
N ILE A 60 -5.08 0.73 -2.20
CA ILE A 60 -6.11 1.75 -2.10
C ILE A 60 -5.53 3.09 -2.61
N SER A 61 -6.31 3.84 -3.39
CA SER A 61 -6.00 5.23 -3.73
C SER A 61 -6.97 6.18 -3.04
N LEU A 62 -6.45 7.12 -2.25
CA LEU A 62 -7.21 8.20 -1.62
C LEU A 62 -6.98 9.50 -2.38
N TRP A 63 -8.06 10.13 -2.81
CA TRP A 63 -8.04 11.40 -3.52
C TRP A 63 -8.55 12.51 -2.63
N LEU A 64 -7.86 13.65 -2.61
CA LEU A 64 -8.13 14.76 -1.70
C LEU A 64 -8.19 16.09 -2.47
N TYR A 65 -9.24 16.88 -2.25
CA TYR A 65 -9.24 18.30 -2.59
C TYR A 65 -8.56 19.09 -1.48
N ALA A 66 -7.43 19.71 -1.78
CA ALA A 66 -6.70 20.57 -0.85
C ALA A 66 -6.70 22.03 -1.34
N PRO A 67 -6.83 23.03 -0.45
CA PRO A 67 -6.77 24.43 -0.83
C PRO A 67 -5.47 24.77 -1.57
N LYS A 68 -5.59 25.51 -2.67
CA LYS A 68 -4.41 25.99 -3.40
C LYS A 68 -3.81 27.19 -2.68
N ALA A 69 -2.52 27.11 -2.38
CA ALA A 69 -1.81 28.17 -1.65
C ALA A 69 -1.94 29.52 -2.37
N GLY A 70 -2.35 30.56 -1.62
CA GLY A 70 -2.51 31.92 -2.14
C GLY A 70 -3.69 32.13 -3.10
N GLN A 71 -4.54 31.11 -3.34
CA GLN A 71 -5.65 31.20 -4.28
C GLN A 71 -6.96 30.78 -3.60
N ALA A 72 -7.59 31.73 -2.89
CA ALA A 72 -8.83 31.49 -2.16
C ALA A 72 -9.93 30.93 -3.07
N GLY A 73 -10.62 29.89 -2.59
CA GLY A 73 -11.68 29.20 -3.35
C GLY A 73 -11.19 28.25 -4.44
N GLN A 74 -9.88 28.17 -4.71
CA GLN A 74 -9.30 27.18 -5.61
C GLN A 74 -8.75 25.98 -4.85
N TYR A 75 -8.89 24.81 -5.46
CA TYR A 75 -8.47 23.54 -4.88
C TYR A 75 -7.65 22.74 -5.87
N ASP A 76 -6.65 22.06 -5.35
CA ASP A 76 -5.86 21.07 -6.06
C ASP A 76 -6.37 19.67 -5.73
N LEU A 77 -6.43 18.80 -6.74
CA LEU A 77 -6.70 17.39 -6.54
C LEU A 77 -5.37 16.65 -6.32
N TRP A 78 -5.26 16.01 -5.16
CA TRP A 78 -4.11 15.20 -4.77
C TRP A 78 -4.48 13.72 -4.76
N ARG A 79 -3.52 12.85 -5.07
CA ARG A 79 -3.68 11.39 -5.03
C ARG A 79 -2.65 10.75 -4.13
N PHE A 80 -3.11 9.87 -3.26
CA PHE A 80 -2.25 9.14 -2.35
C PHE A 80 -2.51 7.65 -2.44
N GLN A 81 -1.43 6.87 -2.32
CA GLN A 81 -1.50 5.42 -2.27
C GLN A 81 -1.33 4.93 -0.83
N SER A 82 -1.99 3.85 -0.46
CA SER A 82 -1.77 3.16 0.83
C SER A 82 -1.61 1.65 0.62
N ASP A 83 -1.71 0.87 1.70
CA ASP A 83 -1.72 -0.59 1.64
C ASP A 83 -2.86 -1.15 0.76
N SER A 84 -2.79 -2.44 0.50
CA SER A 84 -3.84 -3.23 -0.12
C SER A 84 -5.14 -3.21 0.70
N PRO A 85 -6.31 -3.26 0.03
CA PRO A 85 -7.61 -3.51 0.66
C PRO A 85 -7.62 -4.57 1.79
N GLY A 86 -6.96 -5.70 1.55
CA GLY A 86 -6.98 -6.83 2.48
C GLY A 86 -6.21 -6.55 3.76
N MET A 87 -5.03 -5.95 3.64
CA MET A 87 -4.21 -5.60 4.80
C MET A 87 -4.77 -4.37 5.52
N ALA A 88 -5.22 -3.35 4.78
CA ALA A 88 -5.89 -2.16 5.31
C ALA A 88 -7.05 -2.53 6.26
N SER A 89 -7.86 -3.51 5.87
CA SER A 89 -9.00 -3.98 6.66
C SER A 89 -8.59 -4.54 8.04
N ARG A 90 -7.36 -5.05 8.19
CA ARG A 90 -6.86 -5.61 9.46
C ARG A 90 -6.50 -4.54 10.48
N HIS A 91 -6.33 -3.30 10.05
CA HIS A 91 -5.93 -2.18 10.91
C HIS A 91 -6.94 -1.01 10.86
N GLY A 92 -8.23 -1.35 10.74
CA GLY A 92 -9.34 -0.42 10.98
C GLY A 92 -9.87 0.30 9.75
N TRP A 93 -9.31 0.07 8.56
CA TRP A 93 -9.93 0.59 7.34
C TRP A 93 -11.15 -0.23 6.94
N SER A 94 -12.08 0.43 6.26
CA SER A 94 -13.13 -0.22 5.48
C SER A 94 -13.47 0.65 4.29
N LYS A 95 -14.19 0.09 3.31
CA LYS A 95 -14.67 0.82 2.12
C LYS A 95 -15.47 2.08 2.46
N THR A 96 -16.03 2.15 3.67
CA THR A 96 -16.96 3.19 4.11
C THR A 96 -16.42 4.04 5.26
N VAL A 97 -15.18 3.81 5.71
CA VAL A 97 -14.61 4.51 6.88
C VAL A 97 -14.33 5.99 6.59
N LEU A 98 -14.09 6.31 5.32
CA LEU A 98 -14.00 7.67 4.79
C LEU A 98 -15.07 7.84 3.72
N LYS A 99 -15.76 8.98 3.75
CA LYS A 99 -16.79 9.36 2.79
C LYS A 99 -16.36 10.59 2.03
N VAL A 100 -16.86 10.73 0.80
CA VAL A 100 -16.66 11.95 0.00
C VAL A 100 -17.15 13.17 0.79
N GLY A 101 -16.32 14.20 0.85
CA GLY A 101 -16.59 15.44 1.58
C GLY A 101 -16.01 15.50 3.00
N ASP A 102 -15.62 14.36 3.58
CA ASP A 102 -15.00 14.30 4.91
C ASP A 102 -13.76 15.18 4.96
N ARG A 103 -13.66 15.99 6.02
CA ARG A 103 -12.46 16.79 6.30
C ARG A 103 -11.46 15.92 7.02
N ILE A 104 -10.24 15.86 6.51
CA ILE A 104 -9.18 15.05 7.10
C ILE A 104 -7.83 15.77 6.97
N THR A 105 -6.92 15.42 7.87
CA THR A 105 -5.50 15.76 7.76
C THR A 105 -4.75 14.51 7.32
N MET A 106 -4.05 14.62 6.21
CA MET A 106 -3.26 13.53 5.63
C MET A 106 -1.78 13.70 5.94
N HIS A 107 -1.15 12.68 6.51
CA HIS A 107 0.30 12.59 6.61
C HIS A 107 0.83 11.64 5.56
N TYR A 108 1.87 12.04 4.82
CA TYR A 108 2.35 11.30 3.65
C TYR A 108 3.84 11.53 3.36
N PHE A 109 4.43 10.61 2.60
CA PHE A 109 5.71 10.80 1.91
C PHE A 109 5.46 11.31 0.49
N PRO A 110 5.95 12.51 0.12
CA PRO A 110 5.66 13.12 -1.18
C PRO A 110 6.33 12.37 -2.33
N LEU A 111 5.82 12.56 -3.55
CA LEU A 111 6.50 12.10 -4.75
C LEU A 111 7.83 12.85 -4.96
N ASN A 112 8.87 12.13 -5.38
CA ASN A 112 10.20 12.69 -5.66
C ASN A 112 10.19 13.72 -6.81
N ASN A 113 9.20 13.65 -7.71
CA ASN A 113 9.07 14.56 -8.84
C ASN A 113 8.26 15.84 -8.54
N GLY A 114 7.85 16.06 -7.28
CA GLY A 114 7.05 17.22 -6.88
C GLY A 114 5.57 17.16 -7.30
N GLY A 115 5.10 16.03 -7.83
CA GLY A 115 3.69 15.82 -8.16
C GLY A 115 2.79 15.90 -6.93
N LYS A 116 1.51 16.20 -7.16
CA LYS A 116 0.47 16.33 -6.13
C LYS A 116 0.02 14.96 -5.63
N GLY A 117 0.84 14.36 -4.78
CA GLY A 117 0.55 13.06 -4.23
C GLY A 117 1.68 12.48 -3.41
N GLY A 118 1.48 11.24 -3.00
CA GLY A 118 2.47 10.54 -2.19
C GLY A 118 1.99 9.21 -1.64
N TYR A 119 2.81 8.66 -0.77
CA TYR A 119 2.51 7.44 -0.02
C TYR A 119 1.93 7.79 1.34
N LEU A 120 0.78 7.23 1.68
CA LEU A 120 0.02 7.53 2.89
C LEU A 120 0.71 6.94 4.12
N ILE A 121 0.99 7.80 5.11
CA ILE A 121 1.46 7.40 6.44
C ILE A 121 0.25 7.16 7.34
N ARG A 122 -0.60 8.19 7.49
CA ARG A 122 -1.87 8.10 8.23
C ARG A 122 -2.85 9.20 7.84
N VAL A 123 -4.12 8.95 8.13
CA VAL A 123 -5.21 9.95 8.09
C VAL A 123 -5.63 10.26 9.51
N VAL A 124 -5.74 11.54 9.84
CA VAL A 124 -6.34 12.02 11.09
C VAL A 124 -7.71 12.60 10.77
N ARG A 125 -8.73 12.13 11.48
CA ARG A 125 -10.13 12.57 11.32
C ARG A 125 -10.46 13.67 12.35
N PRO A 126 -11.57 14.41 12.15
CA PRO A 126 -11.93 15.53 13.04
C PRO A 126 -12.22 15.12 14.49
N ASP A 127 -12.59 13.85 14.70
CA ASP A 127 -12.79 13.26 16.03
C ASP A 127 -11.48 12.82 16.71
N GLY A 128 -10.32 13.10 16.07
CA GLY A 128 -9.00 12.73 16.55
C GLY A 128 -8.62 11.27 16.29
N SER A 129 -9.52 10.46 15.73
CA SER A 129 -9.21 9.07 15.38
C SER A 129 -8.37 8.99 14.12
N GLU A 130 -7.54 7.95 14.05
CA GLU A 130 -6.56 7.78 12.98
C GLU A 130 -6.75 6.50 12.19
N LEU A 131 -6.38 6.56 10.90
CA LEU A 131 -6.28 5.41 10.02
C LEU A 131 -4.85 5.33 9.49
N ILE A 132 -4.14 4.27 9.84
CA ILE A 132 -2.75 4.06 9.41
C ILE A 132 -2.72 3.56 7.98
N GLY A 133 -1.93 4.17 7.09
CA GLY A 133 -1.95 3.84 5.66
C GLY A 133 -1.38 2.46 5.34
N ASP A 134 -0.15 2.21 5.78
CA ASP A 134 0.56 0.92 5.76
C ASP A 134 1.58 0.94 6.90
N PRO A 135 1.39 0.18 7.99
CA PRO A 135 2.31 0.18 9.12
C PRO A 135 3.69 -0.43 8.79
N ASP A 136 3.79 -1.26 7.74
CA ASP A 136 4.99 -1.99 7.35
C ASP A 136 5.80 -1.26 6.25
N ALA A 137 5.21 -0.23 5.64
CA ALA A 137 5.91 0.63 4.69
C ALA A 137 7.15 1.30 5.32
N PRO A 138 8.30 1.34 4.61
CA PRO A 138 9.53 1.92 5.15
C PRO A 138 9.34 3.37 5.62
N GLY A 139 9.76 3.63 6.86
CA GLY A 139 9.65 4.95 7.49
C GLY A 139 8.32 5.23 8.19
N VAL A 140 7.23 4.51 7.89
CA VAL A 140 5.92 4.77 8.52
C VAL A 140 5.98 4.58 10.03
N ALA A 141 6.43 3.42 10.51
CA ALA A 141 6.53 3.13 11.95
C ALA A 141 7.36 4.19 12.71
N ARG A 142 8.44 4.69 12.09
CA ARG A 142 9.26 5.77 12.65
C ARG A 142 8.48 7.07 12.78
N GLU A 143 7.68 7.44 11.78
CA GLU A 143 6.84 8.65 11.84
C GLU A 143 5.68 8.52 12.83
N LEU A 144 5.07 7.33 12.95
CA LEU A 144 4.03 7.08 13.94
C LEU A 144 4.54 7.16 15.38
N ALA A 145 5.78 6.71 15.63
CA ALA A 145 6.40 6.80 16.96
C ALA A 145 6.56 8.25 17.45
N LYS A 146 6.75 9.22 16.54
CA LYS A 146 6.86 10.65 16.91
C LYS A 146 5.54 11.26 17.38
N THR A 147 4.42 10.62 17.05
CA THR A 147 3.06 11.17 17.23
C THR A 147 2.23 10.34 18.21
N ASN A 148 2.84 9.32 18.84
CA ASN A 148 2.18 8.31 19.68
C ASN A 148 1.02 7.59 18.96
N SER A 149 1.08 7.56 17.63
CA SER A 149 0.07 7.02 16.70
C SER A 149 0.31 5.55 16.34
N LEU A 150 1.11 4.83 17.11
CA LEU A 150 1.43 3.44 16.79
C LEU A 150 0.16 2.58 16.87
N PRO A 151 -0.13 1.73 15.87
CA PRO A 151 -1.20 0.77 16.00
C PRO A 151 -0.91 -0.10 17.23
N LYS A 152 -1.89 -0.26 18.12
CA LYS A 152 -1.78 -1.20 19.24
C LYS A 152 -1.50 -2.57 18.62
N ARG A 153 -0.28 -3.10 18.80
CA ARG A 153 0.07 -4.45 18.33
C ARG A 153 -0.93 -5.42 18.95
N GLY A 154 -1.91 -5.84 18.15
CA GLY A 154 -2.72 -7.01 18.48
C GLY A 154 -1.77 -8.17 18.53
N GLY A 155 -1.56 -8.73 19.73
CA GLY A 155 -0.68 -9.87 19.93
C GLY A 155 -1.14 -11.00 19.01
N ALA A 156 -0.28 -11.37 18.07
CA ALA A 156 -0.36 -12.66 17.44
C ALA A 156 -0.20 -13.71 18.56
N ARG A 157 -1.27 -14.43 18.85
CA ARG A 157 -1.19 -15.79 19.38
C ARG A 157 -1.16 -16.73 18.20
#